data_AF-A0A316GJ85-F1
#
_entry.id   AF-A0A316GJ85-F1
#
_cell.length_a   1.000
_cell.length_b   1.000
_cell.length_c   1.000
_cell.angle_alpha   90.00
_cell.angle_beta   90.00
_cell.angle_gamma   90.00
#
_symmetry.space_group_name_H-M   'P 1'
#
loop_
_entity.id
_entity.type
_entity.pdbx_description
1 polymer ?
#
loop_
_entity_poly.entity_id
_entity_poly.type
_entity_poly.pdbx_seq_one_letter_code
_entity_poly.pdbx_strand_id
1 'polypeptide(L)'
;MKISGILPFDQWPVRDRTMWAHLTTARDIFDDAGALSHLSERSLRHFRATYGQWLCWLQSHDGAVLDLPPTRRATPDRLKLWLQSLAHTRLITQRNCITVILRILQAAEPKADWTLQNRLRTHLHRVAGTDGSDRKRGRILSSRVLLDTGMREATETAEAATTELSTMKARRDGALIAFLALLPIRRRALAGLELGVSLLRAGDWLHVALPPELTKTGQPWDAQVPDALTPLMLTYLDHVRPWFLARGGMQTDIVWVMDNGRPFDPNYLGTKIRKITQRLTGVPISPHLFRDAGATTLVRDAPGSARLVRGLLGHSDFRTAERHYIHATGIDAGRSHAAVVQNLQKGR
;
A
#
# COMPACT_ATOMS: atom_id res chain seq x y z
N MET A 1 11.23 29.35 -5.22
CA MET A 1 9.85 29.66 -4.80
C MET A 1 9.13 28.35 -4.50
N LYS A 2 8.74 28.07 -3.24
CA LYS A 2 8.00 26.85 -2.87
C LYS A 2 6.55 27.02 -3.34
N ILE A 3 6.20 26.43 -4.47
CA ILE A 3 4.80 26.38 -4.93
C ILE A 3 4.14 25.19 -4.23
N SER A 4 3.54 25.44 -3.06
CA SER A 4 2.81 24.41 -2.29
C SER A 4 1.30 24.67 -2.28
N GLY A 5 0.73 25.03 -3.43
CA GLY A 5 -0.71 25.16 -3.63
C GLY A 5 -1.27 24.06 -4.52
N ILE A 6 -2.49 23.62 -4.22
CA ILE A 6 -3.35 22.89 -5.17
C ILE A 6 -4.44 23.86 -5.56
N LEU A 7 -4.59 24.17 -6.85
CA LEU A 7 -5.66 25.06 -7.30
C LEU A 7 -7.02 24.36 -7.04
N PRO A 8 -7.92 24.95 -6.23
CA PRO A 8 -9.26 24.41 -6.01
C PRO A 8 -10.02 24.27 -7.33
N PHE A 9 -10.88 23.26 -7.44
CA PHE A 9 -11.52 22.90 -8.71
C PHE A 9 -12.46 23.98 -9.26
N ASP A 10 -13.17 24.66 -8.37
CA ASP A 10 -13.98 25.84 -8.65
C ASP A 10 -13.15 26.99 -9.25
N GLN A 11 -11.85 27.04 -8.98
CA GLN A 11 -10.92 28.02 -9.52
C GLN A 11 -10.19 27.55 -10.79
N TRP A 12 -10.43 26.32 -11.26
CA TRP A 12 -9.83 25.87 -12.53
C TRP A 12 -10.41 26.66 -13.70
N PRO A 13 -9.66 26.92 -14.78
CA PRO A 13 -10.23 27.54 -15.97
C PRO A 13 -11.41 26.72 -16.51
N VAL A 14 -12.40 27.40 -17.11
CA VAL A 14 -13.65 26.77 -17.58
C VAL A 14 -13.37 25.59 -18.52
N ARG A 15 -12.38 25.72 -19.40
CA ARG A 15 -11.95 24.67 -20.34
C ARG A 15 -11.46 23.41 -19.61
N ASP A 16 -10.74 23.57 -18.51
CA ASP A 16 -10.23 22.46 -17.70
C ASP A 16 -11.33 21.75 -16.93
N ARG A 17 -12.29 22.51 -16.36
CA ARG A 17 -13.47 21.92 -15.71
C ARG A 17 -14.33 21.14 -16.70
N THR A 18 -14.52 21.68 -17.90
CA THR A 18 -15.29 21.04 -18.98
C THR A 18 -14.61 19.76 -19.45
N MET A 19 -13.31 19.81 -19.73
CA MET A 19 -12.51 18.63 -20.07
C MET A 19 -12.59 17.57 -18.97
N TRP A 20 -12.41 17.96 -17.70
CA TRP A 20 -12.47 17.04 -16.57
C TRP A 20 -13.84 16.38 -16.43
N ALA A 21 -14.93 17.16 -16.54
CA ALA A 21 -16.28 16.64 -16.50
C ALA A 21 -16.49 15.59 -17.60
N HIS A 22 -16.20 15.93 -18.85
CA HIS A 22 -16.33 15.02 -19.99
C HIS A 22 -15.53 13.72 -19.84
N LEU A 23 -14.28 13.82 -19.35
CA LEU A 23 -13.45 12.63 -19.14
C LEU A 23 -13.97 11.71 -18.03
N THR A 24 -14.72 12.25 -17.06
CA THR A 24 -15.16 11.51 -15.86
C THR A 24 -16.64 11.17 -15.87
N THR A 25 -17.40 11.61 -16.88
CA THR A 25 -18.81 11.30 -17.05
C THR A 25 -19.03 9.79 -16.99
N ALA A 26 -19.91 9.37 -16.08
CA ALA A 26 -20.28 7.97 -15.93
C ALA A 26 -20.94 7.47 -17.21
N ARG A 27 -20.85 6.16 -17.44
CA ARG A 27 -21.49 5.52 -18.59
C ARG A 27 -23.01 5.67 -18.46
N ASP A 28 -23.64 6.33 -19.43
CA ASP A 28 -25.08 6.24 -19.65
C ASP A 28 -25.35 5.16 -20.71
N ILE A 29 -26.56 4.63 -20.77
CA ILE A 29 -27.00 3.62 -21.75
C ILE A 29 -26.97 4.20 -23.17
N PHE A 30 -27.12 5.53 -23.30
CA PHE A 30 -27.21 6.23 -24.58
C PHE A 30 -26.00 7.12 -24.91
N ASP A 31 -25.09 7.35 -23.96
CA ASP A 31 -23.90 8.18 -24.15
C ASP A 31 -22.60 7.40 -23.99
N ASP A 32 -21.59 7.79 -24.77
CA ASP A 32 -20.24 7.28 -24.61
C ASP A 32 -19.67 7.65 -23.23
N ALA A 33 -19.18 6.64 -22.51
CA ALA A 33 -18.55 6.84 -21.21
C ALA A 33 -17.28 7.68 -21.35
N GLY A 34 -17.06 8.61 -20.42
CA GLY A 34 -15.82 9.37 -20.36
C GLY A 34 -14.60 8.45 -20.25
N ALA A 35 -13.49 8.79 -20.91
CA ALA A 35 -12.32 7.93 -21.01
C ALA A 35 -11.68 7.57 -19.64
N LEU A 36 -11.99 8.31 -18.57
CA LEU A 36 -11.54 8.06 -17.20
C LEU A 36 -12.63 7.52 -16.27
N SER A 37 -13.86 7.30 -16.76
CA SER A 37 -15.01 6.80 -15.97
C SER A 37 -14.77 5.45 -15.29
N HIS A 38 -13.94 4.60 -15.90
CA HIS A 38 -13.53 3.31 -15.35
C HIS A 38 -12.66 3.41 -14.08
N LEU A 39 -12.17 4.61 -13.74
CA LEU A 39 -11.33 4.80 -12.56
C LEU A 39 -12.18 4.89 -11.29
N SER A 40 -11.75 4.20 -10.24
CA SER A 40 -12.33 4.36 -8.90
C SER A 40 -12.33 5.83 -8.46
N GLU A 41 -13.33 6.24 -7.68
CA GLU A 41 -13.47 7.60 -7.14
C GLU A 41 -12.19 8.10 -6.44
N ARG A 42 -11.50 7.21 -5.73
CA ARG A 42 -10.22 7.53 -5.07
C ARG A 42 -9.11 7.89 -6.05
N SER A 43 -9.03 7.21 -7.18
CA SER A 43 -8.07 7.52 -8.25
C SER A 43 -8.41 8.87 -8.89
N LEU A 44 -9.70 9.13 -9.14
CA LEU A 44 -10.16 10.42 -9.66
C LEU A 44 -9.83 11.58 -8.72
N ARG A 45 -10.02 11.42 -7.39
CA ARG A 45 -9.60 12.42 -6.40
C ARG A 45 -8.09 12.70 -6.46
N HIS A 46 -7.27 11.67 -6.59
CA HIS A 46 -5.81 11.84 -6.76
C HIS A 46 -5.47 12.58 -8.05
N PHE A 47 -6.10 12.18 -9.16
CA PHE A 47 -5.86 12.78 -10.48
C PHE A 47 -6.25 14.26 -10.47
N ARG A 48 -7.41 14.59 -9.89
CA ARG A 48 -7.89 15.96 -9.71
C ARG A 48 -6.90 16.79 -8.89
N ALA A 49 -6.47 16.29 -7.73
CA ALA A 49 -5.52 17.01 -6.87
C ALA A 49 -4.18 17.28 -7.58
N THR A 50 -3.63 16.27 -8.28
CA THR A 50 -2.38 16.42 -9.02
C THR A 50 -2.52 17.36 -10.23
N TYR A 51 -3.66 17.34 -10.92
CA TYR A 51 -3.92 18.28 -12.00
C TYR A 51 -4.09 19.71 -11.49
N GLY A 52 -4.77 19.90 -10.35
CA GLY A 52 -4.87 21.20 -9.68
C GLY A 52 -3.51 21.75 -9.24
N GLN A 53 -2.58 20.89 -8.82
CA GLN A 53 -1.19 21.28 -8.55
C GLN A 53 -0.47 21.76 -9.82
N TRP A 54 -0.69 21.09 -10.95
CA TRP A 54 -0.16 21.50 -12.25
C TRP A 54 -0.71 22.86 -12.69
N LEU A 55 -2.02 23.09 -12.57
CA LEU A 55 -2.64 24.38 -12.88
C LEU A 55 -2.14 25.50 -11.97
N CYS A 56 -2.02 25.24 -10.66
CA CYS A 56 -1.45 26.21 -9.72
C CYS A 56 -0.01 26.59 -10.12
N TRP A 57 0.79 25.61 -10.53
CA TRP A 57 2.14 25.88 -11.00
C TRP A 57 2.13 26.71 -12.28
N LEU A 58 1.31 26.35 -13.27
CA LEU A 58 1.16 27.13 -14.52
C LEU A 58 0.80 28.59 -14.23
N GLN A 59 -0.22 28.82 -13.40
CA GLN A 59 -0.65 30.16 -13.01
C GLN A 59 0.48 30.99 -12.41
N SER A 60 1.36 30.37 -11.62
CA SER A 60 2.48 31.05 -10.97
C SER A 60 3.73 31.23 -11.84
N HIS A 61 3.89 30.43 -12.89
CA HIS A 61 5.09 30.45 -13.75
C HIS A 61 4.86 31.25 -15.03
N ASP A 62 3.70 31.07 -15.66
CA ASP A 62 3.29 31.74 -16.89
C ASP A 62 1.76 31.62 -17.03
N GLY A 63 1.05 32.58 -16.44
CA GLY A 63 -0.42 32.57 -16.40
C GLY A 63 -1.08 32.62 -17.78
N ALA A 64 -0.44 33.24 -18.78
CA ALA A 64 -0.97 33.35 -20.14
C ALA A 64 -1.12 31.97 -20.82
N VAL A 65 -0.35 30.97 -20.39
CA VAL A 65 -0.48 29.59 -20.89
C VAL A 65 -1.83 28.98 -20.55
N LEU A 66 -2.55 29.48 -19.53
CA LEU A 66 -3.88 29.00 -19.20
C LEU A 66 -4.92 29.34 -20.27
N ASP A 67 -4.67 30.30 -21.16
CA ASP A 67 -5.55 30.61 -22.29
C ASP A 67 -5.44 29.59 -23.42
N LEU A 68 -4.33 28.83 -23.49
CA LEU A 68 -4.16 27.76 -24.45
C LEU A 68 -5.10 26.57 -24.12
N PRO A 69 -5.47 25.75 -25.12
CA PRO A 69 -6.16 24.48 -24.86
C PRO A 69 -5.38 23.61 -23.86
N PRO A 70 -6.03 22.91 -22.91
CA PRO A 70 -5.35 22.15 -21.85
C PRO A 70 -4.25 21.21 -22.34
N THR A 71 -4.49 20.53 -23.46
CA THR A 71 -3.58 19.55 -24.09
C THR A 71 -2.34 20.19 -24.71
N ARG A 72 -2.39 21.48 -25.08
CA ARG A 72 -1.26 22.25 -25.61
C ARG A 72 -0.34 22.81 -24.51
N ARG A 73 -0.76 22.73 -23.24
CA ARG A 73 0.02 23.24 -22.10
C ARG A 73 1.14 22.29 -21.66
N ALA A 74 1.11 21.01 -22.02
CA ALA A 74 2.12 20.03 -21.61
C ALA A 74 3.23 19.84 -22.67
N THR A 75 3.90 20.94 -23.06
CA THR A 75 5.09 20.85 -23.92
C THR A 75 6.26 20.21 -23.16
N PRO A 76 7.19 19.53 -23.85
CA PRO A 76 8.33 18.89 -23.18
C PRO A 76 9.14 19.83 -22.28
N ASP A 77 9.37 21.07 -22.73
CA ASP A 77 10.15 22.03 -21.94
C ASP A 77 9.39 22.54 -20.72
N ARG A 78 8.08 22.74 -20.83
CA ARG A 78 7.26 23.11 -19.68
C ARG A 78 7.17 21.98 -18.66
N LEU A 79 7.11 20.73 -19.10
CA LEU A 79 7.17 19.57 -18.22
C LEU A 79 8.53 19.46 -17.51
N LYS A 80 9.65 19.78 -18.18
CA LYS A 80 10.97 19.84 -17.54
C LYS A 80 11.05 20.93 -16.48
N LEU A 81 10.53 22.14 -16.75
CA LEU A 81 10.49 23.23 -15.77
C LEU A 81 9.63 22.84 -14.56
N TRP A 82 8.50 22.19 -14.78
CA TRP A 82 7.68 21.70 -13.67
C TRP A 82 8.40 20.63 -12.86
N LEU A 83 9.08 19.68 -13.51
CA LEU A 83 9.92 18.70 -12.81
C LEU A 83 11.00 19.35 -11.95
N GLN A 84 11.67 20.40 -12.44
CA GLN A 84 12.63 21.16 -11.66
C GLN A 84 11.97 21.79 -10.43
N SER A 85 10.75 22.32 -10.56
CA SER A 85 10.00 22.83 -9.39
C SER A 85 9.67 21.73 -8.38
N LEU A 86 9.55 20.47 -8.82
CA LEU A 86 9.30 19.29 -8.00
C LEU A 86 10.58 18.62 -7.48
N ALA A 87 11.77 19.19 -7.72
CA ALA A 87 13.06 18.60 -7.32
C ALA A 87 13.18 18.35 -5.79
N HIS A 88 12.45 19.13 -5.00
CA HIS A 88 12.34 18.95 -3.54
C HIS A 88 11.55 17.69 -3.13
N THR A 89 10.83 17.06 -4.07
CA THR A 89 10.08 15.81 -3.85
C THR A 89 10.88 14.62 -4.36
N ARG A 90 10.54 13.42 -3.87
CA ARG A 90 11.19 12.18 -4.32
C ARG A 90 10.88 11.87 -5.78
N LEU A 91 11.78 11.15 -6.44
CA LEU A 91 11.66 10.74 -7.85
C LEU A 91 10.35 9.98 -8.13
N ILE A 92 9.89 9.15 -7.20
CA ILE A 92 8.60 8.43 -7.33
C ILE A 92 7.40 9.39 -7.37
N THR A 93 7.46 10.49 -6.61
CA THR A 93 6.41 11.52 -6.58
C THR A 93 6.45 12.30 -7.89
N GLN A 94 7.63 12.76 -8.31
CA GLN A 94 7.83 13.44 -9.59
C GLN A 94 7.29 12.62 -10.77
N ARG A 95 7.65 11.33 -10.82
CA ARG A 95 7.13 10.38 -11.82
C ARG A 95 5.60 10.32 -11.79
N ASN A 96 5.00 10.15 -10.60
CA ASN A 96 3.55 10.04 -10.49
C ASN A 96 2.85 11.33 -10.96
N CYS A 97 3.38 12.51 -10.62
CA CYS A 97 2.84 13.78 -11.07
C CYS A 97 2.79 13.85 -12.61
N ILE A 98 3.92 13.57 -13.29
CA ILE A 98 3.99 13.55 -14.75
C ILE A 98 3.06 12.49 -15.36
N THR A 99 3.08 11.27 -14.83
CA THR A 99 2.24 10.18 -15.35
C THR A 99 0.75 10.51 -15.25
N VAL A 100 0.30 11.13 -14.16
CA VAL A 100 -1.09 11.52 -13.96
C VAL A 100 -1.52 12.59 -14.93
N ILE A 101 -0.76 13.69 -15.06
CA ILE A 101 -1.16 14.77 -15.98
C ILE A 101 -1.17 14.29 -17.43
N LEU A 102 -0.19 13.48 -17.84
CA LEU A 102 -0.15 12.95 -19.20
C LEU A 102 -1.31 12.00 -19.45
N ARG A 103 -1.72 11.20 -18.45
CA ARG A 103 -2.88 10.32 -18.58
C ARG A 103 -4.18 11.12 -18.78
N ILE A 104 -4.35 12.25 -18.09
CA ILE A 104 -5.52 13.13 -18.25
C ILE A 104 -5.51 13.75 -19.66
N LEU A 105 -4.38 14.35 -20.06
CA LEU A 105 -4.29 15.07 -21.33
C LEU A 105 -4.34 14.13 -22.55
N GLN A 106 -3.74 12.94 -22.46
CA GLN A 106 -3.84 11.91 -23.51
C GLN A 106 -5.27 11.37 -23.64
N ALA A 107 -6.02 11.29 -22.55
CA ALA A 107 -7.42 10.92 -22.61
C ALA A 107 -8.27 12.01 -23.27
N ALA A 108 -7.91 13.29 -23.09
CA ALA A 108 -8.60 14.43 -23.72
C ALA A 108 -8.31 14.57 -25.22
N GLU A 109 -7.10 14.25 -25.68
CA GLU A 109 -6.72 14.33 -27.09
C GLU A 109 -5.90 13.08 -27.48
N PRO A 110 -6.56 11.92 -27.65
CA PRO A 110 -5.88 10.64 -27.88
C PRO A 110 -5.19 10.55 -29.24
N LYS A 111 -5.60 11.37 -30.21
CA LYS A 111 -5.04 11.42 -31.57
C LYS A 111 -3.83 12.36 -31.69
N ALA A 112 -3.50 13.14 -30.66
CA ALA A 112 -2.33 14.02 -30.70
C ALA A 112 -1.01 13.25 -30.55
N ASP A 113 0.09 13.81 -31.07
CA ASP A 113 1.42 13.26 -30.87
C ASP A 113 1.95 13.56 -29.46
N TRP A 114 2.11 12.51 -28.66
CA TRP A 114 2.65 12.56 -27.29
C TRP A 114 4.03 11.93 -27.16
N THR A 115 4.73 11.68 -28.27
CA THR A 115 5.98 10.90 -28.32
C THR A 115 7.03 11.45 -27.36
N LEU A 116 7.26 12.76 -27.36
CA LEU A 116 8.28 13.39 -26.52
C LEU A 116 7.92 13.34 -25.03
N GLN A 117 6.66 13.56 -24.68
CA GLN A 117 6.14 13.46 -23.32
C GLN A 117 6.21 12.02 -22.79
N ASN A 118 5.93 11.04 -23.67
CA ASN A 118 6.04 9.62 -23.35
C ASN A 118 7.50 9.17 -23.15
N ARG A 119 8.46 9.75 -23.89
CA ARG A 119 9.89 9.54 -23.65
C ARG A 119 10.29 10.05 -22.26
N LEU A 120 9.86 11.25 -21.88
CA LEU A 120 10.09 11.81 -20.54
C LEU A 120 9.48 10.91 -19.45
N ARG A 121 8.22 10.50 -19.60
CA ARG A 121 7.54 9.57 -18.69
C ARG A 121 8.33 8.27 -18.52
N THR A 122 8.74 7.65 -19.63
CA THR A 122 9.51 6.41 -19.63
C THR A 122 10.86 6.56 -18.92
N HIS A 123 11.56 7.67 -19.16
CA HIS A 123 12.81 7.99 -18.47
C HIS A 123 12.60 8.09 -16.95
N LEU A 124 11.58 8.84 -16.49
CA LEU A 124 11.25 8.95 -15.08
C LEU A 124 10.86 7.61 -14.45
N HIS A 125 10.15 6.75 -15.19
CA HIS A 125 9.83 5.40 -14.74
C HIS A 125 11.09 4.56 -14.48
N ARG A 126 12.12 4.70 -15.31
CA ARG A 126 13.41 4.01 -15.15
C ARG A 126 14.17 4.53 -13.93
N VAL A 127 14.35 5.85 -13.83
CA VAL A 127 15.15 6.48 -12.77
C VAL A 127 14.46 6.38 -11.39
N ALA A 128 13.13 6.46 -11.32
CA ALA A 128 12.41 6.26 -10.05
C ALA A 128 12.34 4.79 -9.63
N GLY A 129 12.56 3.84 -10.54
CA GLY A 129 12.58 2.41 -10.24
C GLY A 129 13.76 2.00 -9.36
N THR A 130 14.89 2.71 -9.46
CA THR A 130 16.13 2.44 -8.72
C THR A 130 16.15 3.10 -7.34
N ASP A 131 15.49 4.26 -7.16
CA ASP A 131 15.41 5.04 -5.92
C ASP A 131 14.61 4.34 -4.77
N GLY A 132 13.84 3.29 -5.08
CA GLY A 132 12.97 2.60 -4.13
C GLY A 132 13.62 1.52 -3.25
N SER A 133 14.84 1.09 -3.59
CA SER A 133 15.59 -0.01 -2.96
C SER A 133 15.88 0.26 -1.48
N ASP A 134 16.29 1.48 -1.16
CA ASP A 134 16.95 1.81 0.10
C ASP A 134 16.03 1.76 1.31
N ARG A 135 14.74 2.00 1.08
CA ARG A 135 13.72 1.95 2.14
C ARG A 135 13.53 0.56 2.73
N LYS A 136 13.91 -0.50 2.01
CA LYS A 136 13.72 -1.90 2.42
C LYS A 136 15.00 -2.55 2.94
N ARG A 137 16.17 -2.01 2.60
CA ARG A 137 17.47 -2.58 3.00
C ARG A 137 17.56 -2.71 4.52
N GLY A 138 17.87 -3.92 5.00
CA GLY A 138 17.98 -4.26 6.43
C GLY A 138 16.67 -4.31 7.21
N ARG A 139 15.50 -4.11 6.56
CA ARG A 139 14.19 -4.01 7.25
C ARG A 139 13.22 -5.14 6.92
N ILE A 140 13.60 -6.07 6.06
CA ILE A 140 12.78 -7.24 5.74
C ILE A 140 13.17 -8.35 6.72
N LEU A 141 12.42 -8.46 7.81
CA LEU A 141 12.46 -9.62 8.69
C LEU A 141 11.76 -10.80 8.00
N SER A 142 12.14 -12.04 8.35
CA SER A 142 11.41 -13.20 7.83
C SER A 142 10.04 -13.30 8.47
N SER A 143 9.08 -13.92 7.76
CA SER A 143 7.73 -14.14 8.29
C SER A 143 7.76 -14.98 9.57
N ARG A 144 8.71 -15.92 9.69
CA ARG A 144 8.94 -16.69 10.91
C ARG A 144 9.29 -15.80 12.11
N VAL A 145 10.26 -14.88 11.98
CA VAL A 145 10.64 -13.97 13.07
C VAL A 145 9.45 -13.10 13.48
N LEU A 146 8.66 -12.63 12.51
CA LEU A 146 7.47 -11.82 12.78
C LEU A 146 6.37 -12.63 13.48
N LEU A 147 6.15 -13.88 13.08
CA LEU A 147 5.21 -14.80 13.72
C LEU A 147 5.61 -15.09 15.17
N ASP A 148 6.85 -15.50 15.40
CA ASP A 148 7.37 -15.81 16.74
C ASP A 148 7.25 -14.57 17.65
N THR A 149 7.54 -13.38 17.11
CA THR A 149 7.40 -12.12 17.84
C THR A 149 5.95 -11.85 18.22
N GLY A 150 5.02 -12.02 17.28
CA GLY A 150 3.58 -11.84 17.53
C GLY A 150 3.04 -12.84 18.55
N MET A 151 3.51 -14.09 18.50
CA MET A 151 3.15 -15.13 19.47
C MET A 151 3.61 -14.78 20.88
N ARG A 152 4.90 -14.45 21.08
CA ARG A 152 5.42 -14.07 22.41
C ARG A 152 4.76 -12.83 22.99
N GLU A 153 4.41 -11.85 22.15
CA GLU A 153 3.67 -10.67 22.60
C GLU A 153 2.25 -11.05 23.06
N ALA A 154 1.58 -11.95 22.34
CA ALA A 154 0.23 -12.38 22.69
C ALA A 154 0.18 -13.32 23.91
N THR A 155 1.28 -14.00 24.23
CA THR A 155 1.40 -14.94 25.36
C THR A 155 2.28 -14.37 26.47
N GLU A 156 3.59 -14.60 26.43
CA GLU A 156 4.56 -14.30 27.49
C GLU A 156 4.45 -12.83 27.97
N THR A 157 4.38 -11.88 27.04
CA THR A 157 4.29 -10.46 27.40
C THR A 157 2.93 -10.10 28.00
N ALA A 158 1.86 -10.74 27.53
CA ALA A 158 0.52 -10.52 28.07
C ALA A 158 0.37 -11.11 29.48
N GLU A 159 0.97 -12.27 29.74
CA GLU A 159 0.99 -12.95 31.04
C GLU A 159 1.84 -12.19 32.07
N ALA A 160 2.95 -11.60 31.63
CA ALA A 160 3.81 -10.78 32.49
C ALA A 160 3.26 -9.36 32.75
N ALA A 161 2.16 -8.96 32.12
CA ALA A 161 1.66 -7.60 32.21
C ALA A 161 0.96 -7.34 33.56
N THR A 162 1.16 -6.15 34.13
CA THR A 162 0.70 -5.83 35.50
C THR A 162 -0.74 -5.32 35.58
N THR A 163 -1.35 -5.00 34.43
CA THR A 163 -2.74 -4.51 34.37
C THR A 163 -3.53 -5.24 33.30
N GLU A 164 -4.84 -5.40 33.52
CA GLU A 164 -5.77 -5.99 32.55
C GLU A 164 -5.69 -5.28 31.19
N LEU A 165 -5.63 -3.95 31.20
CA LEU A 165 -5.52 -3.16 29.98
C LEU A 165 -4.22 -3.46 29.22
N SER A 166 -3.09 -3.62 29.92
CA SER A 166 -1.83 -4.00 29.26
C SER A 166 -1.87 -5.43 28.72
N THR A 167 -2.46 -6.39 29.44
CA THR A 167 -2.66 -7.77 28.98
C THR A 167 -3.48 -7.80 27.70
N MET A 168 -4.64 -7.12 27.68
CA MET A 168 -5.51 -7.08 26.50
C MET A 168 -4.86 -6.39 25.31
N LYS A 169 -4.05 -5.33 25.55
CA LYS A 169 -3.28 -4.67 24.49
C LYS A 169 -2.21 -5.58 23.91
N ALA A 170 -1.48 -6.32 24.75
CA ALA A 170 -0.46 -7.27 24.32
C ALA A 170 -1.08 -8.42 23.51
N ARG A 171 -2.17 -9.03 23.99
CA ARG A 171 -2.92 -10.08 23.24
C ARG A 171 -3.37 -9.60 21.86
N ARG A 172 -4.01 -8.42 21.77
CA ARG A 172 -4.42 -7.83 20.48
C ARG A 172 -3.22 -7.54 19.59
N ASP A 173 -2.22 -6.85 20.12
CA ASP A 173 -1.08 -6.38 19.33
C ASP A 173 -0.27 -7.59 18.81
N GLY A 174 -0.07 -8.64 19.61
CA GLY A 174 0.54 -9.89 19.19
C GLY A 174 -0.26 -10.62 18.12
N ALA A 175 -1.58 -10.76 18.30
CA ALA A 175 -2.47 -11.37 17.29
C ALA A 175 -2.42 -10.62 15.95
N LEU A 176 -2.40 -9.27 15.96
CA LEU A 176 -2.24 -8.45 14.75
C LEU A 176 -0.94 -8.75 13.99
N ILE A 177 0.18 -8.88 14.70
CA ILE A 177 1.49 -9.15 14.10
C ILE A 177 1.57 -10.58 13.56
N ALA A 178 1.12 -11.56 14.34
CA ALA A 178 1.05 -12.97 13.92
C ALA A 178 0.14 -13.15 12.70
N PHE A 179 -1.01 -12.46 12.68
CA PHE A 179 -1.92 -12.46 11.55
C PHE A 179 -1.23 -11.96 10.28
N LEU A 180 -0.59 -10.79 10.32
CA LEU A 180 0.09 -10.25 9.13
C LEU A 180 1.33 -11.04 8.69
N ALA A 181 1.96 -11.79 9.61
CA ALA A 181 3.08 -12.65 9.27
C ALA A 181 2.66 -13.83 8.39
N LEU A 182 1.45 -14.36 8.59
CA LEU A 182 0.91 -15.52 7.87
C LEU A 182 -0.05 -15.14 6.74
N LEU A 183 -0.88 -14.12 6.96
CA LEU A 183 -1.87 -13.59 6.03
C LEU A 183 -1.57 -12.11 5.77
N PRO A 184 -0.57 -11.79 4.92
CA PRO A 184 -0.11 -10.42 4.72
C PRO A 184 -1.07 -9.61 3.83
N ILE A 185 -2.33 -9.49 4.23
CA ILE A 185 -3.36 -8.73 3.52
C ILE A 185 -3.05 -7.23 3.58
N ARG A 186 -3.65 -6.48 2.66
CA ARG A 186 -3.39 -5.03 2.59
C ARG A 186 -4.03 -4.35 3.79
N ARG A 187 -3.36 -3.32 4.33
CA ARG A 187 -3.80 -2.51 5.48
C ARG A 187 -5.28 -2.08 5.46
N ARG A 188 -5.84 -1.76 4.29
CA ARG A 188 -7.28 -1.42 4.17
C ARG A 188 -8.17 -2.64 4.39
N ALA A 189 -7.84 -3.77 3.77
CA ALA A 189 -8.53 -5.03 4.00
C ALA A 189 -8.42 -5.44 5.47
N LEU A 190 -7.21 -5.34 6.07
CA LEU A 190 -7.02 -5.63 7.49
C LEU A 190 -7.93 -4.78 8.39
N ALA A 191 -7.93 -3.45 8.20
CA ALA A 191 -8.77 -2.56 9.00
C ALA A 191 -10.28 -2.74 8.76
N GLY A 192 -10.67 -3.25 7.59
CA GLY A 192 -12.05 -3.49 7.20
C GLY A 192 -12.52 -4.93 7.34
N LEU A 193 -11.75 -5.81 8.01
CA LEU A 193 -12.21 -7.16 8.30
C LEU A 193 -13.41 -7.10 9.24
N GLU A 194 -14.44 -7.86 8.92
CA GLU A 194 -15.74 -7.84 9.57
C GLU A 194 -16.23 -9.27 9.80
N LEU A 195 -16.68 -9.55 11.02
CA LEU A 195 -17.17 -10.86 11.42
C LEU A 195 -18.44 -11.23 10.65
N GLY A 196 -18.50 -12.48 10.17
CA GLY A 196 -19.63 -12.98 9.39
C GLY A 196 -19.68 -12.49 7.94
N VAL A 197 -18.86 -11.49 7.57
CA VAL A 197 -18.79 -10.94 6.21
C VAL A 197 -17.48 -11.28 5.53
N SER A 198 -16.35 -10.86 6.13
CA SER A 198 -15.00 -11.04 5.54
C SER A 198 -14.03 -11.81 6.43
N LEU A 199 -14.41 -12.06 7.69
CA LEU A 199 -13.86 -13.12 8.53
C LEU A 199 -14.99 -14.07 8.92
N LEU A 200 -15.02 -15.23 8.27
CA LEU A 200 -16.00 -16.28 8.48
C LEU A 200 -15.51 -17.24 9.56
N ARG A 201 -16.42 -17.69 10.41
CA ARG A 201 -16.13 -18.62 11.50
C ARG A 201 -17.13 -19.77 11.50
N ALA A 202 -16.62 -20.99 11.67
CA ALA A 202 -17.41 -22.19 11.96
C ALA A 202 -16.68 -23.02 13.03
N GLY A 203 -17.08 -22.89 14.30
CA GLY A 203 -16.33 -23.45 15.42
C GLY A 203 -14.93 -22.84 15.51
N ASP A 204 -13.90 -23.68 15.44
CA ASP A 204 -12.48 -23.27 15.42
C ASP A 204 -11.96 -23.03 14.01
N TRP A 205 -12.77 -23.28 12.98
CA TRP A 205 -12.40 -22.95 11.61
C TRP A 205 -12.62 -21.46 11.34
N LEU A 206 -11.57 -20.79 10.88
CA LEU A 206 -11.57 -19.38 10.51
C LEU A 206 -11.11 -19.20 9.06
N HIS A 207 -11.83 -18.38 8.31
CA HIS A 207 -11.54 -18.14 6.91
C HIS A 207 -11.70 -16.66 6.56
N VAL A 208 -10.70 -16.10 5.91
CA VAL A 208 -10.73 -14.71 5.43
C VAL A 208 -11.25 -14.72 4.00
N ALA A 209 -12.34 -14.00 3.76
CA ALA A 209 -12.93 -13.82 2.44
C ALA A 209 -12.97 -12.33 2.10
N LEU A 210 -12.06 -11.86 1.25
CA LEU A 210 -12.01 -10.47 0.81
C LEU A 210 -12.74 -10.31 -0.53
N PRO A 211 -13.89 -9.62 -0.55
CA PRO A 211 -14.59 -9.33 -1.80
C PRO A 211 -13.82 -8.25 -2.60
N PRO A 212 -14.13 -8.09 -3.90
CA PRO A 212 -13.42 -7.17 -4.79
C PRO A 212 -13.24 -5.75 -4.26
N GLU A 213 -14.21 -5.24 -3.50
CA GLU A 213 -14.24 -3.88 -2.94
C GLU A 213 -13.15 -3.67 -1.88
N LEU A 214 -12.78 -4.74 -1.17
CA LEU A 214 -11.72 -4.73 -0.15
C LEU A 214 -10.33 -5.02 -0.74
N THR A 215 -10.24 -5.43 -2.01
CA THR A 215 -8.95 -5.68 -2.67
C THR A 215 -8.54 -4.53 -3.59
N LYS A 216 -7.23 -4.25 -3.64
CA LYS A 216 -6.69 -3.16 -4.47
C LYS A 216 -6.90 -3.42 -5.97
N THR A 217 -6.99 -4.68 -6.36
CA THR A 217 -7.04 -5.12 -7.75
C THR A 217 -8.46 -5.39 -8.24
N GLY A 218 -9.47 -5.27 -7.37
CA GLY A 218 -10.85 -5.65 -7.72
C GLY A 218 -10.99 -7.15 -7.99
N GLN A 219 -10.07 -7.97 -7.48
CA GLN A 219 -10.12 -9.43 -7.60
C GLN A 219 -10.37 -9.99 -6.20
N PRO A 220 -11.31 -10.93 -6.02
CA PRO A 220 -11.52 -11.55 -4.72
C PRO A 220 -10.25 -12.25 -4.25
N TRP A 221 -10.08 -12.33 -2.94
CA TRP A 221 -8.98 -13.05 -2.32
C TRP A 221 -9.47 -13.72 -1.06
N ASP A 222 -9.17 -14.99 -0.91
CA ASP A 222 -9.54 -15.75 0.26
C ASP A 222 -8.41 -16.65 0.73
N ALA A 223 -8.42 -16.96 2.02
CA ALA A 223 -7.48 -17.87 2.63
C ALA A 223 -8.02 -18.40 3.96
N GLN A 224 -7.81 -19.69 4.20
CA GLN A 224 -7.99 -20.25 5.53
C GLN A 224 -6.95 -19.64 6.50
N VAL A 225 -7.40 -19.31 7.72
CA VAL A 225 -6.50 -18.94 8.82
C VAL A 225 -5.71 -20.18 9.23
N PRO A 226 -4.37 -20.17 9.16
CA PRO A 226 -3.57 -21.34 9.49
C PRO A 226 -3.74 -21.75 10.96
N ASP A 227 -3.68 -23.05 11.24
CA ASP A 227 -3.88 -23.60 12.59
C ASP A 227 -2.93 -22.99 13.64
N ALA A 228 -1.70 -22.65 13.24
CA ALA A 228 -0.74 -21.97 14.10
C ALA A 228 -1.23 -20.58 14.60
N LEU A 229 -2.15 -19.94 13.89
CA LEU A 229 -2.71 -18.62 14.22
C LEU A 229 -4.07 -18.71 14.89
N THR A 230 -4.83 -19.79 14.62
CA THR A 230 -6.21 -19.96 15.08
C THR A 230 -6.40 -19.74 16.58
N PRO A 231 -5.61 -20.33 17.50
CA PRO A 231 -5.81 -20.14 18.94
C PRO A 231 -5.68 -18.67 19.38
N LEU A 232 -4.72 -17.93 18.79
CA LEU A 232 -4.52 -16.51 19.07
C LEU A 232 -5.71 -15.69 18.57
N MET A 233 -6.23 -16.02 17.38
CA MET A 233 -7.39 -15.35 16.80
C MET A 233 -8.64 -15.61 17.64
N LEU A 234 -8.90 -16.85 18.05
CA LEU A 234 -10.05 -17.17 18.91
C LEU A 234 -9.96 -16.46 20.26
N THR A 235 -8.78 -16.44 20.88
CA THR A 235 -8.54 -15.65 22.11
C THR A 235 -8.86 -14.18 21.90
N TYR A 236 -8.41 -13.61 20.78
CA TYR A 236 -8.70 -12.22 20.46
C TYR A 236 -10.20 -11.97 20.25
N LEU A 237 -10.86 -12.80 19.46
CA LEU A 237 -12.26 -12.64 19.07
C LEU A 237 -13.23 -12.86 20.23
N ASP A 238 -12.95 -13.84 21.10
CA ASP A 238 -13.89 -14.29 22.13
C ASP A 238 -13.69 -13.56 23.46
N HIS A 239 -12.49 -13.04 23.73
CA HIS A 239 -12.18 -12.44 25.03
C HIS A 239 -11.71 -10.99 24.89
N VAL A 240 -10.66 -10.75 24.11
CA VAL A 240 -9.96 -9.45 24.07
C VAL A 240 -10.79 -8.37 23.38
N ARG A 241 -11.36 -8.70 22.22
CA ARG A 241 -12.19 -7.78 21.42
C ARG A 241 -13.47 -7.40 22.18
N PRO A 242 -14.27 -8.34 22.72
CA PRO A 242 -15.44 -8.01 23.55
C PRO A 242 -15.08 -7.12 24.74
N TRP A 243 -13.93 -7.36 25.39
CA TRP A 243 -13.46 -6.52 26.49
C TRP A 243 -13.24 -5.06 26.07
N PHE A 244 -12.59 -4.82 24.92
CA PHE A 244 -12.40 -3.46 24.40
C PHE A 244 -13.72 -2.80 23.98
N LEU A 245 -14.64 -3.56 23.38
CA LEU A 245 -15.96 -3.07 22.99
C LEU A 245 -16.78 -2.63 24.22
N ALA A 246 -16.84 -3.48 25.25
CA ALA A 246 -17.52 -3.19 26.50
C ALA A 246 -16.93 -1.95 27.19
N ARG A 247 -15.59 -1.87 27.28
CA ARG A 247 -14.89 -0.70 27.83
C ARG A 247 -15.21 0.59 27.08
N GLY A 248 -15.40 0.50 25.76
CA GLY A 248 -15.69 1.64 24.89
C GLY A 248 -17.17 2.00 24.75
N GLY A 249 -18.09 1.15 25.24
CA GLY A 249 -19.52 1.27 24.94
C GLY A 249 -19.83 1.14 23.44
N MET A 250 -19.02 0.38 22.70
CA MET A 250 -19.12 0.27 21.24
C MET A 250 -19.79 -1.05 20.83
N GLN A 251 -20.60 -1.01 19.78
CA GLN A 251 -21.08 -2.19 19.07
C GLN A 251 -20.66 -2.11 17.61
N THR A 252 -19.99 -3.14 17.12
CA THR A 252 -19.50 -3.25 15.74
C THR A 252 -19.11 -4.69 15.48
N ASP A 253 -19.15 -5.10 14.21
CA ASP A 253 -18.64 -6.41 13.75
C ASP A 253 -17.23 -6.32 13.17
N ILE A 254 -16.63 -5.12 13.13
CA ILE A 254 -15.24 -4.96 12.70
C ILE A 254 -14.32 -5.73 13.65
N VAL A 255 -13.44 -6.54 13.06
CA VAL A 255 -12.55 -7.46 13.77
C VAL A 255 -11.58 -6.69 14.66
N TRP A 256 -10.86 -5.73 14.10
CA TRP A 256 -9.76 -5.05 14.80
C TRP A 256 -10.19 -3.73 15.43
N VAL A 257 -10.13 -3.67 16.76
CA VAL A 257 -10.55 -2.50 17.56
C VAL A 257 -9.44 -1.91 18.44
N MET A 258 -9.50 -0.60 18.63
CA MET A 258 -8.64 0.18 19.52
C MET A 258 -8.95 -0.09 20.99
N ASP A 259 -8.13 0.47 21.90
CA ASP A 259 -8.31 0.27 23.35
C ASP A 259 -9.53 0.99 23.95
N ASN A 260 -10.21 1.80 23.16
CA ASN A 260 -11.51 2.39 23.45
C ASN A 260 -12.66 1.73 22.66
N GLY A 261 -12.46 0.52 22.13
CA GLY A 261 -13.48 -0.24 21.40
C GLY A 261 -13.78 0.24 19.98
N ARG A 262 -13.31 1.42 19.57
CA ARG A 262 -13.58 1.93 18.22
C ARG A 262 -12.79 1.13 17.17
N PRO A 263 -13.35 0.90 15.97
CA PRO A 263 -12.60 0.33 14.84
C PRO A 263 -11.33 1.11 14.52
N PHE A 264 -10.27 0.40 14.11
CA PHE A 264 -9.06 1.07 13.64
C PHE A 264 -9.29 1.79 12.30
N ASP A 265 -8.95 3.09 12.23
CA ASP A 265 -8.74 3.74 10.93
C ASP A 265 -7.56 3.06 10.19
N PRO A 266 -7.66 2.81 8.87
CA PRO A 266 -6.59 2.18 8.11
C PRO A 266 -5.24 2.89 8.24
N ASN A 267 -5.16 4.23 8.27
CA ASN A 267 -3.88 4.91 8.41
C ASN A 267 -3.31 4.74 9.83
N TYR A 268 -4.14 4.91 10.84
CA TYR A 268 -3.77 4.71 12.24
C TYR A 268 -3.30 3.28 12.51
N LEU A 269 -3.98 2.27 11.97
CA LEU A 269 -3.55 0.86 12.07
C LEU A 269 -2.15 0.65 11.52
N GLY A 270 -1.84 1.24 10.35
CA GLY A 270 -0.49 1.17 9.78
C GLY A 270 0.58 1.80 10.66
N THR A 271 0.26 2.91 11.33
CA THR A 271 1.15 3.56 12.31
C THR A 271 1.30 2.72 13.57
N LYS A 272 0.19 2.15 14.07
CA LYS A 272 0.16 1.28 15.25
C LYS A 272 1.04 0.05 15.04
N ILE A 273 0.91 -0.63 13.89
CA ILE A 273 1.74 -1.79 13.53
C ILE A 273 3.23 -1.42 13.54
N ARG A 274 3.61 -0.30 12.93
CA ARG A 274 5.02 0.16 12.94
C ARG A 274 5.54 0.39 14.37
N LYS A 275 4.72 1.00 15.24
CA LYS A 275 5.08 1.23 16.64
C LYS A 275 5.22 -0.09 17.41
N ILE A 276 4.31 -1.04 17.20
CA ILE A 276 4.39 -2.37 17.80
C ILE A 276 5.70 -3.04 17.38
N THR A 277 5.96 -3.17 16.08
CA THR A 277 7.17 -3.85 15.61
C THR A 277 8.45 -3.11 16.02
N GLN A 278 8.46 -1.77 16.06
CA GLN A 278 9.61 -1.04 16.56
C GLN A 278 9.94 -1.41 18.01
N ARG A 279 8.90 -1.52 18.86
CA ARG A 279 9.07 -1.95 20.26
C ARG A 279 9.57 -3.39 20.34
N LEU A 280 9.01 -4.29 19.54
CA LEU A 280 9.24 -5.73 19.70
C LEU A 280 10.50 -6.25 18.98
N THR A 281 10.87 -5.64 17.85
CA THR A 281 11.97 -6.13 17.00
C THR A 281 13.08 -5.10 16.81
N GLY A 282 12.94 -3.90 17.38
CA GLY A 282 13.85 -2.78 17.13
C GLY A 282 13.72 -2.18 15.73
N VAL A 283 12.82 -2.69 14.88
CA VAL A 283 12.65 -2.25 13.49
C VAL A 283 11.20 -1.86 13.21
N PRO A 284 10.92 -0.69 12.59
CA PRO A 284 9.56 -0.30 12.29
C PRO A 284 9.12 -0.97 10.99
N ILE A 285 8.29 -2.01 11.08
CA ILE A 285 7.77 -2.78 9.95
C ILE A 285 6.39 -2.26 9.60
N SER A 286 6.18 -1.92 8.33
CA SER A 286 4.86 -1.51 7.82
C SER A 286 4.10 -2.73 7.30
N PRO A 287 2.75 -2.68 7.17
CA PRO A 287 1.99 -3.76 6.53
C PRO A 287 2.49 -4.15 5.13
N HIS A 288 3.10 -3.21 4.40
CA HIS A 288 3.73 -3.53 3.11
C HIS A 288 5.00 -4.38 3.27
N LEU A 289 5.77 -4.16 4.34
CA LEU A 289 6.98 -4.94 4.62
C LEU A 289 6.64 -6.36 5.11
N PHE A 290 5.48 -6.58 5.76
CA PHE A 290 4.96 -7.93 6.01
C PHE A 290 4.71 -8.69 4.70
N ARG A 291 4.19 -8.01 3.67
CA ARG A 291 4.02 -8.60 2.33
C ARG A 291 5.34 -8.93 1.66
N ASP A 292 6.31 -8.02 1.77
CA ASP A 292 7.67 -8.25 1.28
C ASP A 292 8.32 -9.44 2.01
N ALA A 293 8.12 -9.56 3.33
CA ALA A 293 8.57 -10.67 4.16
C ALA A 293 7.92 -12.00 3.73
N GLY A 294 6.60 -12.04 3.56
CA GLY A 294 5.87 -13.22 3.09
C GLY A 294 6.40 -13.73 1.75
N ALA A 295 6.54 -12.84 0.76
CA ALA A 295 7.09 -13.20 -0.53
C ALA A 295 8.54 -13.69 -0.46
N THR A 296 9.39 -12.99 0.32
CA THR A 296 10.80 -13.36 0.45
C THR A 296 10.97 -14.70 1.17
N THR A 297 10.22 -14.93 2.26
CA THR A 297 10.22 -16.21 2.99
C THR A 297 9.76 -17.35 2.09
N LEU A 298 8.68 -17.18 1.34
CA LEU A 298 8.17 -18.22 0.44
C LEU A 298 9.17 -18.59 -0.66
N VAL A 299 9.80 -17.59 -1.29
CA VAL A 299 10.82 -17.85 -2.32
C VAL A 299 12.06 -18.51 -1.73
N ARG A 300 12.51 -18.07 -0.55
CA ARG A 300 13.73 -18.60 0.08
C ARG A 300 13.54 -20.02 0.61
N ASP A 301 12.43 -20.26 1.32
CA ASP A 301 12.20 -21.50 2.05
C ASP A 301 11.51 -22.56 1.17
N ALA A 302 10.91 -22.15 0.05
CA ALA A 302 10.37 -23.05 -0.98
C ALA A 302 10.57 -22.47 -2.40
N PRO A 303 11.79 -22.55 -2.98
CA PRO A 303 12.12 -21.93 -4.27
C PRO A 303 11.23 -22.37 -5.43
N GLY A 304 10.78 -23.63 -5.44
CA GLY A 304 9.81 -24.16 -6.43
C GLY A 304 8.41 -23.55 -6.34
N SER A 305 8.09 -22.89 -5.22
CA SER A 305 6.79 -22.31 -4.90
C SER A 305 6.70 -20.82 -5.22
N ALA A 306 7.66 -20.24 -5.96
CA ALA A 306 7.66 -18.83 -6.35
C ALA A 306 6.35 -18.39 -7.07
N ARG A 307 5.70 -19.32 -7.80
CA ARG A 307 4.39 -19.09 -8.43
C ARG A 307 3.26 -18.85 -7.42
N LEU A 308 3.38 -19.40 -6.20
CA LEU A 308 2.40 -19.25 -5.11
C LEU A 308 2.43 -17.86 -4.46
N VAL A 309 3.49 -17.07 -4.66
CA VAL A 309 3.57 -15.65 -4.19
C VAL A 309 2.38 -14.84 -4.71
N ARG A 310 1.91 -15.14 -5.93
CA ARG A 310 0.75 -14.48 -6.53
C ARG A 310 -0.52 -14.74 -5.73
N GLY A 311 -0.76 -16.01 -5.36
CA GLY A 311 -1.90 -16.43 -4.54
C GLY A 311 -1.83 -15.85 -3.14
N LEU A 312 -0.67 -15.97 -2.48
CA LEU A 312 -0.43 -15.42 -1.14
C LEU A 312 -0.69 -13.90 -1.05
N LEU A 313 -0.29 -13.15 -2.09
CA LEU A 313 -0.37 -11.69 -2.09
C LEU A 313 -1.58 -11.14 -2.84
N GLY A 314 -2.36 -11.94 -3.56
CA GLY A 314 -3.43 -11.45 -4.44
C GLY A 314 -2.88 -10.44 -5.45
N HIS A 315 -1.83 -10.82 -6.18
CA HIS A 315 -1.26 -10.01 -7.27
C HIS A 315 -1.91 -10.36 -8.61
N SER A 316 -2.21 -9.34 -9.42
CA SER A 316 -2.74 -9.51 -10.78
C SER A 316 -1.64 -9.70 -11.84
N ASP A 317 -0.39 -9.29 -11.56
CA ASP A 317 0.71 -9.26 -12.52
C ASP A 317 1.94 -10.07 -12.05
N PHE A 318 2.45 -10.93 -12.93
CA PHE A 318 3.65 -11.76 -12.73
C PHE A 318 4.92 -10.94 -12.50
N ARG A 319 5.05 -9.75 -13.09
CA ARG A 319 6.24 -8.89 -12.92
C ARG A 319 6.48 -8.48 -11.48
N THR A 320 5.42 -8.38 -10.67
CA THR A 320 5.55 -8.05 -9.25
C THR A 320 6.07 -9.24 -8.46
N ALA A 321 5.61 -10.46 -8.76
CA ALA A 321 6.11 -11.69 -8.14
C ALA A 321 7.58 -11.95 -8.52
N GLU A 322 7.94 -11.75 -9.79
CA GLU A 322 9.31 -11.91 -10.31
C GLU A 322 10.31 -10.97 -9.61
N ARG A 323 9.92 -9.72 -9.32
CA ARG A 323 10.78 -8.82 -8.53
C ARG A 323 11.07 -9.33 -7.12
N HIS A 324 10.09 -9.97 -6.47
CA HIS A 324 10.33 -10.58 -5.16
C HIS A 324 11.27 -11.77 -5.27
N TYR A 325 11.14 -12.56 -6.35
CA TYR A 325 12.05 -13.66 -6.65
C TYR A 325 13.50 -13.18 -6.79
N ILE A 326 13.76 -12.22 -7.70
CA ILE A 326 15.10 -11.63 -7.92
C ILE A 326 15.69 -11.06 -6.62
N HIS A 327 14.87 -10.37 -5.83
CA HIS A 327 15.31 -9.79 -4.56
C HIS A 327 15.70 -10.85 -3.51
N ALA A 328 14.93 -11.94 -3.39
CA ALA A 328 15.25 -13.04 -2.47
C ALA A 328 16.56 -13.74 -2.87
N THR A 329 16.73 -14.07 -4.16
CA THR A 329 17.95 -14.69 -4.68
C THR A 329 19.18 -13.79 -4.48
N GLY A 330 19.04 -12.47 -4.63
CA GLY A 330 20.12 -11.51 -4.38
C GLY A 330 20.58 -11.48 -2.91
N ILE A 331 19.66 -11.64 -1.96
CA ILE A 331 20.01 -11.75 -0.53
C ILE A 331 20.78 -13.04 -0.26
N ASP A 332 20.37 -14.16 -0.86
CA ASP A 332 21.03 -15.46 -0.69
C ASP A 332 22.44 -15.45 -1.27
N ALA A 333 22.62 -14.89 -2.48
CA ALA A 333 23.94 -14.72 -3.07
C ALA A 333 24.89 -13.90 -2.17
N GLY A 334 24.37 -12.83 -1.58
CA GLY A 334 25.14 -12.00 -0.63
C GLY A 334 25.52 -12.73 0.66
N ARG A 335 24.61 -13.53 1.23
CA ARG A 335 24.87 -14.31 2.45
C ARG A 335 25.84 -15.47 2.20
N SER A 336 25.67 -16.20 1.11
CA SER A 336 26.57 -17.28 0.70
C SER A 336 27.98 -16.74 0.46
N HIS A 337 28.11 -15.58 -0.21
CA HIS A 337 29.39 -14.91 -0.37
C HIS A 337 30.01 -14.49 0.97
N ALA A 338 29.23 -13.88 1.87
CA ALA A 338 29.71 -13.49 3.20
C ALA A 338 30.17 -14.69 4.05
N ALA A 339 29.47 -15.82 3.97
CA ALA A 339 29.86 -17.06 4.65
C ALA A 339 31.17 -17.64 4.08
N VAL A 340 31.36 -17.61 2.75
CA VAL A 340 32.62 -18.01 2.11
C VAL A 340 33.77 -17.10 2.54
N VAL A 341 33.57 -15.78 2.57
CA VAL A 341 34.58 -14.81 3.03
C VAL A 341 34.94 -15.02 4.51
N GLN A 342 33.95 -15.27 5.38
CA GLN A 342 34.21 -15.57 6.80
C GLN A 342 34.98 -16.88 6.99
N ASN A 343 34.71 -17.90 6.19
CA ASN A 343 35.45 -19.17 6.24
C ASN A 343 36.89 -19.01 5.74
N LEU A 344 37.12 -18.14 4.75
CA LEU A 344 38.47 -17.79 4.27
C LEU A 344 39.29 -16.98 5.30
N GLN A 345 38.63 -16.20 6.16
CA GLN A 345 39.28 -15.43 7.22
C GLN A 345 39.60 -16.23 8.48
N LYS A 346 38.87 -17.33 8.75
CA LYS A 346 39.11 -18.24 9.88
C LYS A 346 40.13 -19.34 9.60
N GLY A 347 40.54 -19.51 8.33
CA GLY A 347 41.57 -20.45 7.88
C GLY A 347 42.97 -19.85 7.76
N ARG A 348 43.19 -18.64 8.29
CA ARG A 348 44.49 -18.02 8.56
C ARG A 348 44.66 -17.91 10.06
#